data_AF-A0A433ZZM0-F1
#
_entry.id   AF-A0A433ZZM0-F1
#
_cell.length_a   1.000
_cell.length_b   1.000
_cell.length_c   1.000
_cell.angle_alpha   90.00
_cell.angle_beta   90.00
_cell.angle_gamma   90.00
#
_symmetry.space_group_name_H-M   'P 1'
#
loop_
_entity.id
_entity.type
_entity.pdbx_description
1 polymer ?
#
loop_
_entity_poly.entity_id
_entity_poly.type
_entity_poly.pdbx_seq_one_letter_code
_entity_poly.pdbx_strand_id
1 'polypeptide(L)' 'KVVYSPRQGRGAAYFVENNAGAPLQTMTVAQLESKIGINLLPALTLNEKQQMARLPRAKPARRARPAFEELR' A
#
# COMPACT_ATOMS: atom_id res chain seq x y z
N LYS A 1 -2.60 -2.23 -0.04
CA LYS A 1 -3.17 -2.02 -1.39
C LYS A 1 -2.05 -1.78 -2.39
N VAL A 2 -2.08 -2.40 -3.58
CA VAL A 2 -1.07 -2.21 -4.62
C VAL A 2 -1.68 -1.52 -5.85
N VAL A 3 -0.88 -0.72 -6.54
CA VAL A 3 -1.24 -0.02 -7.79
C VAL A 3 -0.12 -0.23 -8.79
N TYR A 4 -0.48 -0.57 -10.03
CA TYR A 4 0.45 -0.73 -11.14
C TYR A 4 0.01 0.14 -12.33
N SER A 5 0.97 0.77 -13.02
CA SER A 5 0.73 1.53 -14.24
C SER A 5 1.45 0.86 -15.42
N PRO A 6 0.74 0.12 -16.28
CA PRO A 6 1.32 -0.54 -17.45
C PRO A 6 1.98 0.43 -18.42
N ARG A 7 1.40 1.62 -18.58
CA ARG A 7 1.93 2.67 -19.48
C ARG A 7 3.28 3.20 -19.04
N GLN A 8 3.59 3.14 -17.75
CA GLN A 8 4.84 3.63 -17.19
C GLN A 8 5.80 2.49 -16.81
N GLY A 9 5.32 1.24 -16.76
CA GLY A 9 6.10 0.11 -16.25
C GLY A 9 6.48 0.29 -14.77
N ARG A 10 5.59 0.86 -13.95
CA ARG A 10 5.91 1.19 -12.53
C ARG A 10 4.82 0.73 -11.59
N GLY A 11 5.24 0.17 -10.45
CA GLY A 11 4.38 -0.25 -9.37
C GLY A 11 4.60 0.56 -8.09
N ALA A 12 3.55 0.75 -7.31
CA ALA A 12 3.68 1.26 -5.95
C ALA A 12 2.58 0.70 -5.05
N ALA A 13 2.85 0.67 -3.75
CA ALA A 13 1.98 0.09 -2.76
C ALA A 13 1.73 1.05 -1.60
N TYR A 14 0.49 1.03 -1.13
CA TYR A 14 0.06 1.59 0.14
C TYR A 14 0.02 0.48 1.17
N PHE A 15 0.75 0.66 2.26
CA PHE A 15 0.86 -0.27 3.36
C PHE A 15 0.44 0.41 4.66
N VAL A 16 -0.35 -0.29 5.46
CA VAL A 16 -0.75 0.12 6.81
C VAL A 16 -0.49 -1.08 7.70
N GLU A 17 0.23 -0.87 8.79
CA GLU A 17 0.44 -1.92 9.78
C GLU A 17 -0.87 -2.17 10.53
N ASN A 18 -1.10 -3.42 10.92
CA ASN A 18 -2.24 -3.78 11.74
C ASN A 18 -2.01 -3.35 13.21
N ASN A 19 -1.84 -2.05 13.42
CA ASN A 19 -1.67 -1.43 14.72
C ASN A 19 -2.58 -0.19 14.81
N ALA A 20 -3.11 0.07 16.00
CA ALA A 20 -3.98 1.20 16.25
C ALA A 20 -3.24 2.52 15.98
N GLY A 21 -3.63 3.20 14.90
CA GLY A 21 -3.02 4.49 14.52
C GLY A 21 -1.76 4.38 13.66
N ALA A 22 -1.47 3.21 13.09
CA ALA A 22 -0.37 3.07 12.14
C ALA A 22 -0.53 4.07 10.98
N PRO A 23 0.50 4.88 10.67
CA PRO A 23 0.45 5.80 9.56
C PRO A 23 0.47 5.04 8.24
N LEU A 24 -0.22 5.59 7.23
CA LEU A 24 -0.19 5.07 5.87
C LEU A 24 1.20 5.28 5.27
N GLN A 25 1.87 4.19 4.92
CA GLN A 25 3.18 4.20 4.29
C GLN A 25 3.05 3.88 2.81
N THR A 26 3.84 4.56 1.98
CA THR A 26 3.99 4.24 0.56
C THR A 26 5.34 3.58 0.33
N MET A 27 5.37 2.46 -0.38
CA MET A 27 6.57 1.70 -0.70
C MET A 27 6.48 1.11 -2.11
N THR A 28 7.60 0.59 -2.63
CA THR A 28 7.60 -0.10 -3.93
C THR A 28 6.92 -1.47 -3.81
N VAL A 29 6.56 -2.06 -4.96
CA VAL A 29 6.00 -3.42 -4.96
C VAL A 29 7.04 -4.42 -4.43
N ALA A 30 8.30 -4.29 -4.84
CA ALA A 30 9.38 -5.16 -4.37
C ALA A 30 9.57 -5.09 -2.83
N GLN A 31 9.49 -3.88 -2.26
CA GLN A 31 9.56 -3.69 -0.81
C GLN A 31 8.37 -4.33 -0.09
N LEU A 32 7.16 -4.19 -0.64
CA LEU A 32 5.98 -4.83 -0.07
C LEU A 32 6.10 -6.36 -0.12
N GLU A 33 6.47 -6.93 -1.27
CA GLU A 33 6.65 -8.37 -1.45
C GLU A 33 7.70 -8.92 -0.46
N SER A 34 8.80 -8.20 -0.26
CA SER A 34 9.82 -8.56 0.73
C SER A 34 9.29 -8.47 2.17
N LYS A 35 8.40 -7.51 2.47
CA LYS A 35 7.83 -7.32 3.81
C LYS A 35 6.77 -8.36 4.17
N ILE A 36 5.96 -8.79 3.20
CA ILE A 36 4.87 -9.76 3.43
C ILE A 36 5.25 -11.21 3.05
N GLY A 37 6.35 -11.41 2.33
CA GLY A 37 6.81 -12.74 1.90
C GLY A 37 5.96 -13.37 0.77
N ILE A 38 5.20 -12.58 0.02
CA ILE A 38 4.28 -13.05 -1.03
C ILE A 38 4.63 -12.35 -2.35
N ASN A 39 4.65 -13.12 -3.44
CA ASN A 39 4.78 -12.58 -4.80
C ASN A 39 3.40 -12.11 -5.29
N LEU A 40 3.15 -10.80 -5.21
CA LEU A 40 1.85 -10.21 -5.54
C LEU A 40 1.66 -10.06 -7.05
N LEU A 41 2.74 -9.76 -7.77
CA LEU A 41 2.69 -9.46 -9.20
C LEU A 41 3.73 -10.32 -9.94
N PRO A 42 3.49 -11.64 -10.09
CA PRO A 42 4.46 -12.56 -10.70
C PRO A 42 4.72 -12.28 -12.18
N ALA A 43 3.80 -11.60 -12.86
CA ALA A 43 3.93 -11.22 -14.27
C ALA A 43 4.80 -9.97 -14.50
N LEU A 44 5.22 -9.27 -13.44
CA LEU A 44 6.07 -8.07 -13.56
C LEU A 44 7.53 -8.42 -13.39
N THR A 45 8.38 -7.75 -14.16
CA THR A 45 9.83 -7.83 -14.01
C THR A 45 10.28 -7.17 -12.72
N LEU A 46 11.45 -7.59 -12.21
CA LEU A 46 12.03 -7.01 -10.99
C LEU A 46 12.22 -5.49 -11.11
N ASN A 47 12.57 -5.00 -12.31
CA ASN A 47 12.80 -3.59 -12.57
C ASN A 47 11.50 -2.77 -12.41
N GLU A 48 10.38 -3.26 -12.94
CA GLU A 48 9.06 -2.63 -12.81
C GLU A 48 8.57 -2.59 -11.35
N LYS A 49 8.93 -3.60 -10.56
CA LYS A 49 8.59 -3.68 -9.13
C LYS A 49 9.43 -2.78 -8.24
N GLN A 50 10.67 -2.47 -8.67
CA GLN A 50 11.58 -1.57 -7.96
C GLN A 50 11.29 -0.09 -8.26
N GLN A 51 10.69 0.21 -9.40
CA GLN A 51 10.36 1.59 -9.80
C GLN A 51 9.13 2.10 -9.06
N MET A 52 9.30 3.08 -8.16
CA MET A 52 8.19 3.72 -7.45
C MET A 52 7.30 4.50 -8.43
N ALA A 53 6.06 4.04 -8.62
CA ALA A 53 5.06 4.80 -9.36
C ALA A 53 4.70 6.10 -8.61
N ARG A 54 4.43 7.18 -9.34
CA ARG A 54 4.00 8.45 -8.76
C ARG A 54 2.60 8.28 -8.16
N LEU A 55 2.54 8.05 -6.86
CA LEU A 55 1.29 7.93 -6.14
C LEU A 55 0.76 9.32 -5.77
N PRO A 56 -0.55 9.60 -5.97
CA PRO A 56 -1.15 10.77 -5.35
C PRO A 56 -1.01 10.65 -3.83
N ARG A 57 -0.72 11.77 -3.14
CA ARG A 57 -0.61 11.76 -1.67
C ARG A 57 -1.90 11.20 -1.09
N ALA A 58 -1.80 10.02 -0.47
CA ALA A 58 -2.98 9.43 0.12
C ALA A 58 -3.38 10.24 1.34
N LYS A 59 -4.62 10.77 1.30
CA LYS A 59 -5.19 11.49 2.43
C LYS A 59 -5.32 10.51 3.59
N PRO A 60 -4.97 10.90 4.83
CA PRO A 60 -5.24 10.07 5.99
C PRO A 60 -6.73 9.72 5.98
N ALA A 61 -7.04 8.43 6.02
CA ALA A 61 -8.42 7.97 6.12
C ALA A 61 -9.03 8.61 7.37
N ARG A 62 -10.08 9.40 7.20
CA ARG A 62 -10.85 9.97 8.31
C ARG A 62 -11.31 8.79 9.15
N ARG A 63 -10.75 8.62 10.36
CA ARG A 63 -11.18 7.59 11.32
C ARG A 63 -12.70 7.70 11.43
N ALA A 64 -13.42 6.72 10.89
CA ALA A 64 -14.82 6.55 11.25
C ALA A 64 -14.84 6.28 12.76
N ARG A 65 -15.54 7.13 13.51
CA ARG A 65 -15.76 6.93 14.95
C ARG A 65 -16.34 5.51 15.12
N PRO A 66 -15.80 4.67 16.03
CA PRO A 66 -16.46 3.41 16.33
C PRO A 66 -17.82 3.75 16.95
N ALA A 67 -18.90 3.44 16.24
CA ALA A 67 -20.28 3.71 16.64
C ALA A 67 -20.77 2.79 17.80
N PHE A 68 -19.86 2.15 18.54
CA PHE A 68 -20.20 1.12 19.52
C PHE A 68 -20.06 1.59 20.99
N GLU A 69 -19.80 2.88 21.22
CA GLU A 69 -19.60 3.44 22.57
C GLU A 69 -20.81 4.26 23.06
N GLU A 70 -22.02 3.91 22.64
CA GLU A 70 -23.27 4.62 22.99
C GLU A 70 -24.34 3.73 23.65
N LEU A 71 -23.97 2.56 24.19
CA LEU A 71 -24.90 1.65 24.89
C LEU A 71 -24.34 1.11 26.23
N ARG A 72 -23.84 1.99 27.10
CA ARG A 72 -23.59 1.66 28.52
C ARG A 72 -24.16 2.71 29.45
#